data_AF-A0AAD4EAG1-F1
#
_entry.id   AF-A0AAD4EAG1-F1
#
_cell.length_a   1.000
_cell.length_b   1.000
_cell.length_c   1.000
_cell.angle_alpha   90.00
_cell.angle_beta   90.00
_cell.angle_gamma   90.00
#
_symmetry.space_group_name_H-M   'P 1'
#
loop_
_entity.id
_entity.type
_entity.pdbx_description
1 polymer ?
#
loop_
_entity_poly.entity_id
_entity_poly.type
_entity_poly.pdbx_seq_one_letter_code
_entity_poly.pdbx_strand_id
1 'polypeptide(L)'
;DMFCDLKQVIQVCLLLEQEEAAKDGDEQEEEQIKAAQKKILDDCDELTCVRYKWMFKHVMEHAPYLGTLIGQRKKCEELIANYLQMQNMINHTHSEDASRLRSRMGSYAAPNPNKDLVRPPIADNSKSRAQMGFNHTQLGKMLCPAKYLTDYIKDP
;
A
#
# COMPACT_ATOMS: atom_id res chain seq x y z
N ASP A 1 -2.93 5.12 9.01
CA ASP A 1 -3.80 4.54 7.96
C ASP A 1 -3.40 3.07 7.71
N MET A 2 -4.34 2.13 7.72
CA MET A 2 -4.02 0.69 7.66
C MET A 2 -3.61 0.21 6.26
N PHE A 3 -3.92 0.96 5.20
CA PHE A 3 -3.83 0.46 3.82
C PHE A 3 -3.00 1.35 2.90
N CYS A 4 -2.55 0.78 1.80
CA CYS A 4 -1.74 1.48 0.80
C CYS A 4 -2.56 2.54 0.08
N ASP A 5 -2.27 3.82 0.33
CA ASP A 5 -2.64 4.91 -0.57
C ASP A 5 -1.46 5.21 -1.50
N LEU A 6 -1.51 4.70 -2.73
CA LEU A 6 -0.47 4.88 -3.73
C LEU A 6 -0.20 6.35 -4.04
N LYS A 7 -1.22 7.21 -3.97
CA LYS A 7 -1.05 8.64 -4.20
C LYS A 7 -0.18 9.24 -3.11
N GLN A 8 -0.48 8.92 -1.85
CA GLN A 8 0.33 9.39 -0.72
C GLN A 8 1.74 8.81 -0.73
N VAL A 9 1.88 7.51 -1.07
CA VAL A 9 3.19 6.85 -1.18
C VAL A 9 4.09 7.57 -2.20
N ILE A 10 3.57 7.82 -3.41
CA ILE A 10 4.30 8.52 -4.46
C ILE A 10 4.60 9.96 -4.02
N GLN A 11 3.61 10.68 -3.49
CA GLN A 11 3.77 12.06 -3.07
C GLN A 11 4.84 12.21 -1.97
N VAL A 12 4.77 11.42 -0.90
CA VAL A 12 5.72 11.50 0.22
C VAL A 12 7.12 11.08 -0.22
N CYS A 13 7.27 10.02 -1.02
CA CYS A 13 8.61 9.60 -1.45
C CYS A 13 9.28 10.63 -2.35
N LEU A 14 8.54 11.28 -3.26
CA LEU A 14 9.09 12.36 -4.08
C LEU A 14 9.51 13.57 -3.24
N LEU A 15 8.73 13.93 -2.22
CA LEU A 15 9.09 15.01 -1.29
C LEU A 15 10.35 14.68 -0.48
N LEU A 16 10.50 13.42 -0.04
CA LEU A 16 11.69 12.96 0.67
C LEU A 16 12.94 13.00 -0.23
N GLU A 17 12.83 12.58 -1.49
CA GLU A 17 13.91 12.68 -2.48
C GLU A 17 14.30 14.15 -2.75
N GLN A 18 13.31 15.05 -2.82
CA GLN A 18 13.55 16.48 -2.96
C GLN A 18 14.24 17.10 -1.74
N GLU A 19 13.84 16.75 -0.51
CA GLU A 19 14.53 17.22 0.70
C GLU A 19 15.97 16.69 0.80
N GLU A 20 16.21 15.45 0.37
CA GLU A 20 17.56 14.87 0.29
C GLU A 20 18.41 15.63 -0.75
N ALA A 21 17.86 15.94 -1.94
CA ALA A 21 18.55 16.70 -2.98
C ALA A 21 18.78 18.19 -2.61
N ALA A 22 17.83 18.83 -1.91
CA ALA A 22 17.94 20.23 -1.48
C ALA A 22 19.03 20.42 -0.40
N LYS A 23 19.33 19.40 0.40
CA LYS A 23 20.46 19.40 1.34
C LYS A 23 21.82 19.41 0.62
N ASP A 24 21.86 18.89 -0.61
CA ASP A 24 23.06 18.80 -1.45
C ASP A 24 23.24 20.01 -2.40
N GLY A 25 22.35 21.00 -2.35
CA GLY A 25 22.67 22.37 -2.78
C GLY A 25 21.87 22.95 -3.94
N ASP A 26 20.59 22.61 -4.12
CA ASP A 26 19.73 23.33 -5.06
C ASP A 26 18.31 23.61 -4.53
N GLU A 27 17.73 24.70 -5.05
CA GLU A 27 16.31 25.07 -5.13
C GLU A 27 15.73 26.21 -4.23
N GLN A 28 15.46 27.32 -4.93
CA GLN A 28 14.52 28.38 -4.58
C GLN A 28 13.08 27.95 -4.88
N GLU A 29 12.42 27.26 -3.95
CA GLU A 29 10.95 27.12 -3.96
C GLU A 29 10.26 28.20 -3.11
N GLU A 30 9.05 28.60 -3.51
CA GLU A 30 8.21 29.54 -2.77
C GLU A 30 7.91 29.04 -1.34
N GLU A 31 7.94 29.96 -0.38
CA GLU A 31 7.81 29.67 1.06
C GLU A 31 6.49 28.94 1.40
N GLN A 32 5.42 29.19 0.64
CA GLN A 32 4.13 28.51 0.80
C GLN A 32 4.18 27.05 0.36
N ILE A 33 4.92 26.75 -0.71
CA ILE A 33 5.12 25.39 -1.21
C ILE A 33 5.94 24.59 -0.18
N LYS A 34 7.04 25.18 0.32
CA LYS A 34 7.86 24.58 1.37
C LYS A 34 7.07 24.30 2.65
N ALA A 35 6.20 25.23 3.07
CA ALA A 35 5.36 25.03 4.24
C ALA A 35 4.33 23.89 4.05
N ALA A 36 3.74 23.79 2.85
CA ALA A 36 2.79 22.71 2.53
C ALA A 36 3.47 21.33 2.45
N GLN A 37 4.65 21.24 1.82
CA GLN A 37 5.46 20.03 1.75
C GLN A 37 5.89 19.58 3.15
N LYS A 38 6.42 20.51 3.95
CA LYS A 38 6.85 20.23 5.32
C LYS A 38 5.70 19.71 6.18
N LYS A 39 4.50 20.30 6.05
CA LYS A 39 3.32 19.81 6.77
C LYS A 39 2.98 18.36 6.42
N ILE A 40 3.06 17.99 5.13
CA ILE A 40 2.81 16.61 4.68
C ILE A 40 3.83 15.63 5.29
N LEU A 41 5.09 16.05 5.41
CA LEU A 41 6.15 15.25 6.02
C LEU A 41 6.02 15.18 7.55
N ASP A 42 5.68 16.28 8.22
CA ASP A 42 5.44 16.35 9.66
C ASP A 42 4.24 15.47 10.09
N ASP A 43 3.24 15.34 9.21
CA ASP A 43 2.09 14.45 9.41
C ASP A 43 2.45 12.95 9.23
N CYS A 44 3.66 12.64 8.76
CA CYS A 44 4.11 11.28 8.45
C CYS A 44 5.05 10.74 9.53
N ASP A 45 4.59 9.80 10.36
CA ASP A 45 5.44 9.17 11.37
C ASP A 45 6.57 8.32 10.73
N GLU A 46 7.62 8.02 11.52
CA GLU A 46 8.80 7.30 11.05
C GLU A 46 8.45 5.91 10.46
N LEU A 47 7.51 5.20 11.08
CA LEU A 47 7.06 3.88 10.61
C LEU A 47 6.31 3.97 9.27
N THR A 48 5.53 5.03 9.07
CA THR A 48 4.79 5.32 7.85
C THR A 48 5.75 5.71 6.74
N CYS A 49 6.76 6.54 7.04
CA CYS A 49 7.83 6.87 6.10
C CYS A 49 8.59 5.62 5.62
N VAL A 50 9.01 4.75 6.55
CA VAL A 50 9.69 3.48 6.21
C VAL A 50 8.81 2.62 5.31
N ARG A 51 7.53 2.48 5.66
CA ARG A 51 6.57 1.73 4.87
C ARG A 51 6.38 2.35 3.47
N TYR A 52 6.25 3.67 3.36
CA TYR A 52 6.09 4.35 2.07
C TYR A 52 7.33 4.18 1.20
N LYS A 53 8.55 4.35 1.73
CA LYS A 53 9.80 4.08 0.99
C LYS A 53 9.84 2.65 0.46
N TRP A 54 9.48 1.67 1.30
CA TRP A 54 9.45 0.27 0.90
C TRP A 54 8.42 0.00 -0.21
N MET A 55 7.21 0.54 -0.07
CA MET A 55 6.14 0.35 -1.04
C MET A 55 6.44 1.06 -2.36
N PHE A 56 7.01 2.26 -2.31
CA PHE A 56 7.45 2.99 -3.49
C PHE A 56 8.48 2.17 -4.27
N LYS A 57 9.50 1.63 -3.58
CA LYS A 57 10.47 0.72 -4.19
C LYS A 57 9.80 -0.50 -4.83
N HIS A 58 8.91 -1.19 -4.10
CA HIS A 58 8.18 -2.36 -4.62
C HIS A 58 7.36 -2.03 -5.87
N VAL A 59 6.70 -0.87 -5.89
CA VAL A 59 5.94 -0.39 -7.06
C VAL A 59 6.86 -0.06 -8.22
N MET A 60 7.99 0.61 -7.99
CA MET A 60 8.97 0.91 -9.06
C MET A 60 9.61 -0.35 -9.64
N GLU A 61 9.86 -1.38 -8.82
CA GLU A 61 10.40 -2.67 -9.28
C GLU A 61 9.41 -3.44 -10.16
N HIS A 62 8.12 -3.44 -9.80
CA HIS A 62 7.09 -4.21 -10.51
C HIS A 62 6.34 -3.44 -11.60
N ALA A 63 6.37 -2.11 -11.55
CA ALA A 63 5.75 -1.21 -12.53
C ALA A 63 6.74 -0.12 -12.97
N PRO A 64 7.87 -0.48 -13.62
CA PRO A 64 8.92 0.47 -13.99
C PRO A 64 8.43 1.55 -14.94
N TYR A 65 7.39 1.28 -15.73
CA TYR A 65 6.74 2.28 -16.58
C TYR A 65 6.23 3.48 -15.77
N LEU A 66 5.70 3.25 -14.56
CA LEU A 66 5.22 4.31 -13.69
C LEU A 66 6.37 5.27 -13.32
N GLY A 67 7.56 4.72 -13.06
CA GLY A 67 8.78 5.49 -12.81
C GLY A 67 9.17 6.38 -13.99
N THR A 68 8.91 5.95 -15.23
CA THR A 68 9.17 6.79 -16.42
C THR A 68 8.20 7.96 -16.55
N LEU A 69 7.02 7.89 -15.94
CA LEU A 69 6.02 8.95 -15.98
C LEU A 69 6.25 10.02 -14.89
N ILE A 70 6.94 9.65 -13.82
CA ILE A 70 7.31 10.57 -12.73
C ILE A 70 8.18 11.70 -13.29
N GLY A 71 7.87 12.94 -12.90
CA GLY A 71 8.56 14.15 -13.38
C GLY A 71 8.15 14.63 -14.78
N GLN A 72 7.39 13.85 -15.55
CA GLN A 72 6.95 14.24 -16.90
C GLN A 72 5.64 15.05 -16.85
N ARG A 73 5.71 16.39 -16.81
CA ARG A 73 4.50 17.27 -16.75
C ARG A 73 3.45 16.95 -17.81
N LYS A 74 3.87 16.65 -19.05
CA LYS A 74 2.97 16.34 -20.17
C LYS A 74 2.23 15.00 -20.02
N LYS A 75 2.69 14.12 -19.13
CA LYS A 75 2.09 12.81 -18.86
C LYS A 75 1.53 12.71 -17.44
N CYS A 76 1.31 13.84 -16.77
CA CYS A 76 0.75 13.87 -15.42
C CYS A 76 -0.63 13.17 -15.37
N GLU A 77 -1.50 13.41 -16.35
CA GLU A 77 -2.80 12.74 -16.44
C GLU A 77 -2.66 11.23 -16.61
N GLU A 78 -1.67 10.79 -17.39
CA GLU A 78 -1.38 9.37 -17.58
C GLU A 78 -0.85 8.73 -16.29
N LEU A 79 0.06 9.40 -15.57
CA LEU A 79 0.53 8.97 -14.26
C LEU A 79 -0.64 8.80 -13.29
N ILE A 80 -1.55 9.79 -13.25
CA ILE A 80 -2.75 9.77 -12.41
C ILE A 80 -3.66 8.60 -12.76
N ALA A 81 -3.95 8.40 -14.03
CA ALA A 81 -4.78 7.29 -14.47
C ALA A 81 -4.18 5.93 -14.08
N ASN A 82 -2.87 5.76 -14.23
CA ASN A 82 -2.18 4.51 -13.92
C ASN A 82 -2.21 4.19 -12.42
N TYR A 83 -1.79 5.11 -11.54
CA TYR A 83 -1.80 4.80 -10.11
C TYR A 83 -3.23 4.65 -9.57
N LEU A 84 -4.24 5.33 -10.14
CA LEU A 84 -5.65 5.13 -9.77
C LEU A 84 -6.16 3.74 -10.15
N GLN A 85 -5.78 3.23 -11.33
CA GLN A 85 -6.11 1.85 -11.72
C GLN A 85 -5.46 0.84 -10.77
N MET A 86 -4.19 1.04 -10.42
CA MET A 86 -3.49 0.21 -9.44
C MET A 86 -4.18 0.25 -8.07
N GLN A 87 -4.56 1.46 -7.61
CA GLN A 87 -5.27 1.66 -6.35
C GLN A 87 -6.63 0.93 -6.35
N ASN A 88 -7.37 1.00 -7.45
CA ASN A 88 -8.64 0.29 -7.60
C ASN A 88 -8.45 -1.22 -7.50
N MET A 89 -7.39 -1.76 -8.12
CA MET A 89 -7.08 -3.19 -8.01
C MET A 89 -6.72 -3.58 -6.58
N ILE A 90 -5.88 -2.81 -5.89
CA ILE A 90 -5.53 -3.04 -4.48
C ILE A 90 -6.80 -3.05 -3.60
N ASN A 91 -7.66 -2.05 -3.78
CA ASN A 91 -8.92 -1.93 -3.04
C ASN A 91 -9.86 -3.11 -3.34
N HIS A 92 -9.91 -3.57 -4.60
CA HIS A 92 -10.70 -4.71 -5.01
C HIS A 92 -10.17 -6.01 -4.38
N THR A 93 -8.86 -6.27 -4.44
CA THR A 93 -8.21 -7.42 -3.81
C THR A 93 -8.44 -7.46 -2.31
N HIS A 94 -8.45 -6.30 -1.65
CA HIS A 94 -8.80 -6.18 -0.24
C HIS A 94 -10.29 -6.49 0.02
N SER A 95 -11.19 -5.91 -0.78
CA SER A 95 -12.64 -6.14 -0.63
C SER A 95 -13.01 -7.61 -0.82
N GLU A 96 -12.37 -8.32 -1.76
CA GLU A 96 -12.56 -9.76 -1.96
C GLU A 96 -12.17 -10.59 -0.72
N ASP A 97 -11.11 -10.19 -0.01
CA ASP A 97 -10.66 -10.87 1.21
C ASP A 97 -11.68 -10.69 2.36
N ALA A 98 -12.14 -9.45 2.58
CA ALA A 98 -13.08 -9.13 3.67
C ALA A 98 -14.52 -9.62 3.39
N SER A 99 -15.00 -9.53 2.14
CA SER A 99 -16.39 -9.84 1.78
C SER A 99 -16.71 -11.34 1.83
N ARG A 100 -15.76 -12.20 1.45
CA ARG A 100 -15.92 -13.66 1.51
C ARG A 100 -15.81 -14.20 2.93
N LEU A 101 -15.14 -13.47 3.83
CA LEU A 101 -15.15 -13.79 5.26
C LEU A 101 -16.52 -13.50 5.86
N ARG A 102 -17.22 -12.45 5.41
CA ARG A 102 -18.51 -12.01 5.96
C ARG A 102 -19.59 -13.09 5.94
N SER A 103 -19.70 -13.86 4.85
CA SER A 103 -20.66 -14.96 4.75
C SER A 103 -20.34 -16.11 5.72
N ARG A 104 -19.08 -16.22 6.13
CA ARG A 104 -18.59 -17.23 7.07
C ARG A 104 -18.47 -16.70 8.50
N MET A 105 -18.44 -15.39 8.74
CA MET A 105 -18.37 -14.80 10.09
C MET A 105 -19.48 -15.31 11.02
N GLY A 106 -20.69 -15.51 10.50
CA GLY A 106 -21.80 -16.09 11.28
C GLY A 106 -21.53 -17.52 11.75
N SER A 107 -20.71 -18.30 11.03
CA SER A 107 -20.27 -19.63 11.46
C SER A 107 -19.18 -19.59 12.55
N TYR A 108 -18.48 -18.45 12.69
CA TYR A 108 -17.50 -18.19 13.75
C TYR A 108 -18.08 -17.45 14.96
N ALA A 109 -19.22 -16.78 14.80
CA ALA A 109 -19.98 -16.17 15.89
C ALA A 109 -20.62 -17.30 16.73
N ALA A 110 -19.85 -17.81 17.69
CA ALA A 110 -20.24 -18.98 18.46
C ALA A 110 -21.49 -18.72 19.33
N PRO A 111 -22.48 -19.63 19.34
CA PRO A 111 -23.41 -19.77 20.45
C PRO A 111 -22.75 -20.39 21.70
N ASN A 112 -21.56 -21.00 21.55
CA ASN A 112 -20.90 -21.74 22.63
C ASN A 112 -19.35 -21.67 22.48
N PRO A 113 -18.62 -21.01 23.41
CA PRO A 113 -17.20 -20.66 23.28
C PRO A 113 -16.22 -21.85 23.36
N ASN A 114 -16.68 -23.05 23.71
CA ASN A 114 -15.83 -24.23 23.90
C ASN A 114 -15.57 -25.04 22.62
N LYS A 115 -16.12 -24.63 21.46
CA LYS A 115 -15.82 -25.26 20.17
C LYS A 115 -14.78 -24.44 19.40
N ASP A 116 -13.66 -25.06 19.08
CA ASP A 116 -12.63 -24.49 18.20
C ASP A 116 -13.14 -24.46 16.76
N LEU A 117 -13.79 -23.35 16.37
CA LEU A 117 -14.42 -23.17 15.06
C LEU A 117 -13.40 -22.95 13.93
N VAL A 118 -12.12 -22.75 14.25
CA VAL A 118 -11.04 -22.57 13.27
C VAL A 118 -10.57 -23.91 12.70
N ARG A 119 -11.05 -25.04 13.26
CA ARG A 119 -10.77 -26.39 12.80
C ARG A 119 -12.05 -27.13 12.34
N PRO A 120 -12.06 -27.73 11.15
CA PRO A 120 -11.02 -27.65 10.11
C PRO A 120 -10.99 -26.26 9.44
N PRO A 121 -9.86 -25.90 8.78
CA PRO A 121 -9.80 -24.70 7.95
C PRO A 121 -10.98 -24.65 6.99
N ILE A 122 -11.47 -23.45 6.68
CA ILE A 122 -12.46 -23.21 5.62
C ILE A 122 -11.99 -23.91 4.33
N ALA A 123 -12.57 -25.07 4.05
CA ALA A 123 -12.46 -25.71 2.76
C ALA A 123 -13.27 -24.86 1.78
N ASP A 124 -12.56 -24.23 0.86
CA ASP A 124 -13.15 -23.53 -0.26
C ASP A 124 -12.71 -24.29 -1.50
N ASN A 125 -13.65 -24.88 -2.23
CA ASN A 125 -13.40 -25.66 -3.46
C ASN A 125 -12.90 -24.78 -4.63
N SER A 126 -12.45 -23.56 -4.32
CA SER A 126 -11.95 -22.53 -5.21
C SER A 126 -10.45 -22.72 -5.44
N LYS A 127 -10.08 -23.17 -6.64
CA LYS A 127 -8.68 -23.41 -7.05
C LYS A 127 -7.81 -22.14 -7.19
N SER A 128 -8.33 -20.95 -6.88
CA SER A 128 -7.69 -19.68 -7.25
C SER A 128 -7.48 -18.72 -6.07
N ARG A 129 -7.20 -19.23 -4.87
CA ARG A 129 -6.83 -18.36 -3.73
C ARG A 129 -5.46 -17.69 -3.88
N ALA A 130 -4.57 -18.25 -4.70
CA ALA A 130 -3.22 -17.72 -4.95
C ALA A 130 -3.19 -16.30 -5.57
N GLN A 131 -4.33 -15.80 -6.05
CA GLN A 131 -4.44 -14.48 -6.67
C GLN A 131 -5.27 -13.51 -5.80
N MET A 132 -5.53 -13.82 -4.53
CA MET A 132 -6.45 -13.06 -3.68
C MET A 132 -5.87 -12.68 -2.32
N GLY A 133 -6.23 -11.49 -1.83
CA GLY A 133 -5.86 -11.00 -0.50
C GLY A 133 -4.35 -11.07 -0.23
N PHE A 134 -3.99 -11.48 0.99
CA PHE A 134 -2.59 -11.71 1.37
C PHE A 134 -1.91 -12.85 0.61
N ASN A 135 -2.66 -13.75 -0.02
CA ASN A 135 -2.09 -14.81 -0.85
C ASN A 135 -1.65 -14.30 -2.24
N HIS A 136 -2.04 -13.07 -2.63
CA HIS A 136 -1.63 -12.49 -3.90
C HIS A 136 -0.13 -12.15 -3.85
N THR A 137 0.66 -12.77 -4.74
CA THR A 137 2.13 -12.67 -4.77
C THR A 137 2.68 -11.23 -4.79
N GLN A 138 2.01 -10.35 -5.55
CA GLN A 138 2.39 -8.94 -5.68
C GLN A 138 1.61 -7.99 -4.75
N LEU A 139 0.29 -8.17 -4.61
CA LEU A 139 -0.58 -7.24 -3.89
C LEU A 139 -0.68 -7.54 -2.39
N GLY A 140 -0.46 -8.78 -1.94
CA GLY A 140 -0.54 -9.14 -0.51
C GLY A 140 0.41 -8.33 0.36
N LYS A 141 1.61 -8.06 -0.17
CA LYS A 141 2.61 -7.15 0.37
C LYS A 141 2.09 -5.73 0.65
N MET A 142 1.22 -5.22 -0.23
CA MET A 142 0.68 -3.86 -0.14
C MET A 142 -0.48 -3.75 0.85
N LEU A 143 -0.98 -4.89 1.36
CA LEU A 143 -2.05 -4.97 2.35
C LEU A 143 -1.51 -5.08 3.79
N CYS A 144 -0.19 -5.27 3.97
CA CYS A 144 0.40 -5.47 5.29
C CYS A 144 0.48 -4.15 6.09
N PRO A 145 -0.03 -4.11 7.34
CA PRO A 145 0.13 -2.94 8.20
C PRO A 145 1.60 -2.64 8.51
N ALA A 146 1.96 -1.35 8.61
CA ALA A 146 3.34 -0.88 8.83
C ALA A 146 4.08 -1.62 9.95
N LYS A 147 3.39 -1.81 11.09
CA LYS A 147 3.95 -2.47 12.28
C LYS A 147 4.35 -3.94 12.08
N TYR A 148 3.81 -4.61 11.07
CA TYR A 148 4.07 -6.03 10.79
C TYR A 148 4.87 -6.24 9.49
N LEU A 149 5.29 -5.15 8.83
CA LEU A 149 5.99 -5.24 7.56
C LEU A 149 7.28 -6.05 7.67
N THR A 150 8.06 -5.85 8.74
CA THR A 150 9.32 -6.58 8.98
C THR A 150 9.10 -8.08 9.16
N ASP A 151 8.04 -8.46 9.87
CA ASP A 151 7.72 -9.87 10.11
C ASP A 151 7.22 -10.53 8.82
N TYR A 152 6.38 -9.82 8.06
CA TYR A 152 5.88 -10.26 6.75
C TYR A 152 6.99 -10.43 5.71
N ILE A 153 8.04 -9.58 5.73
CA ILE A 153 9.18 -9.74 4.82
C ILE A 153 9.97 -11.02 5.16
N LYS A 154 10.03 -11.40 6.43
CA LYS A 154 10.74 -12.61 6.88
C LYS A 154 9.94 -13.88 6.59
N ASP A 155 8.62 -13.84 6.75
CA ASP A 155 7.69 -14.95 6.54
C ASP A 155 6.38 -14.46 5.90
N PRO A 156 6.29 -14.44 4.54
CA PRO A 156 5.17 -13.86 3.79
C PRO A 156 3.87 -14.67 3.77
#